data_AF-X1V5J8-F1
#
_entry.id   AF-X1V5J8-F1
#
_cell.length_a   1.000
_cell.length_b   1.000
_cell.length_c   1.000
_cell.angle_alpha   90.00
_cell.angle_beta   90.00
_cell.angle_gamma   90.00
#
_symmetry.space_group_name_H-M   'P 1'
#
loop_
_entity.id
_entity.type
_entity.pdbx_description
1 polymer ?
#
loop_
_entity_poly.entity_id
_entity_poly.type
_entity_poly.pdbx_seq_one_letter_code
_entity_poly.pdbx_strand_id
1 'polypeptide(L)' 'MTMPMCKQCGNEYPKVSQHKLCWDCAMKNMADATKQMKSKSGPIYEKWKKAREEYIIAEADKLKEIREVTEE' A
#
# COMPACT_ATOMS: atom_id res chain seq x y z
N MET A 1 14.42 26.34 17.41
CA MET A 1 13.50 25.26 16.99
C MET A 1 13.90 24.84 15.60
N THR A 2 14.30 23.59 15.38
CA THR A 2 14.58 23.07 14.03
C THR A 2 13.26 22.67 13.38
N MET A 3 12.95 23.24 12.22
CA MET A 3 11.76 22.86 11.46
C MET A 3 11.97 21.48 10.82
N PRO A 4 10.97 20.58 10.87
CA PRO A 4 11.10 19.28 10.22
C PRO A 4 11.12 19.43 8.69
N MET A 5 12.01 18.67 8.05
CA MET A 5 12.17 18.66 6.59
C MET A 5 11.37 17.54 5.93
N CYS A 6 10.82 17.84 4.75
CA CYS A 6 10.18 16.84 3.90
C CYS A 6 11.24 15.98 3.19
N LYS A 7 11.14 14.65 3.31
CA LYS A 7 12.06 13.70 2.67
C LYS A 7 12.04 13.71 1.13
N GLN A 8 10.99 14.26 0.52
CA GLN A 8 10.76 14.18 -0.92
C GLN A 8 11.10 15.48 -1.65
N CYS A 9 10.71 16.64 -1.10
CA CYS A 9 11.05 17.93 -1.69
C CYS A 9 12.21 18.65 -0.99
N GLY A 10 12.67 18.17 0.18
CA GLY A 10 13.80 18.77 0.92
C GLY A 10 13.48 20.05 1.68
N ASN A 11 12.30 20.65 1.48
CA ASN A 11 11.93 21.90 2.14
C ASN A 11 11.51 21.70 3.61
N GLU A 12 11.65 22.77 4.40
CA GLU A 12 11.20 22.85 5.79
C GLU A 12 9.70 23.19 5.87
N TYR A 13 8.99 22.52 6.78
CA TYR A 13 7.57 22.74 7.02
C TYR A 13 7.27 22.81 8.51
N PRO A 14 6.22 23.55 8.95
CA PRO A 14 5.81 23.57 10.35
C PRO A 14 5.43 22.19 10.90
N LYS A 15 4.92 21.31 10.02
CA LYS A 15 4.52 19.95 10.35
C LYS A 15 4.76 19.03 9.14
N VAL A 16 5.26 17.84 9.41
CA VAL A 16 5.35 16.74 8.44
C VAL A 16 4.57 15.53 8.94
N SER A 17 4.18 14.64 8.02
CA SER A 17 3.58 13.34 8.35
C SER A 17 4.56 12.43 9.11
N GLN A 18 4.05 11.33 9.68
CA GLN A 18 4.88 10.27 10.28
C GLN A 18 5.94 9.73 9.30
N HIS A 19 5.65 9.75 8.00
CA HIS A 19 6.57 9.35 6.94
C HIS A 19 7.50 10.47 6.46
N LYS A 20 7.59 11.57 7.21
CA LYS A 20 8.42 12.75 6.92
C LYS A 20 8.09 13.41 5.57
N LEU A 21 6.83 13.39 5.15
CA LEU A 21 6.35 14.09 3.95
C LEU A 21 5.56 15.34 4.33
N CYS A 22 5.74 16.42 3.58
CA CYS A 22 4.81 17.55 3.59
C CYS A 22 3.47 17.14 2.97
N TRP A 23 2.45 17.98 3.18
CA TRP A 23 1.10 17.73 2.68
C TRP A 23 1.07 17.53 1.16
N ASP A 24 1.73 18.40 0.39
CA ASP A 24 1.70 18.34 -1.07
C ASP A 24 2.35 17.07 -1.62
N CYS A 25 3.51 16.69 -1.08
CA CYS A 25 4.18 15.45 -1.47
C CYS A 25 3.37 14.21 -1.07
N ALA A 26 2.71 14.23 0.10
CA ALA A 26 1.82 13.16 0.51
C ALA A 26 0.62 13.03 -0.44
N MET A 27 -0.03 14.15 -0.79
CA MET A 27 -1.16 14.19 -1.72
C MET A 27 -0.76 13.72 -3.12
N LYS A 28 0.41 14.14 -3.62
CA LYS A 28 0.94 13.68 -4.91
C LYS A 28 1.14 12.17 -4.92
N ASN A 29 1.75 11.61 -3.88
CA ASN A 29 1.95 10.17 -3.78
C ASN A 29 0.61 9.42 -3.71
N MET A 30 -0.40 9.96 -3.02
CA MET A 30 -1.74 9.36 -2.97
C MET A 30 -2.45 9.42 -4.33
N ALA A 31 -2.30 10.52 -5.08
CA ALA A 31 -2.85 10.64 -6.43
C ALA A 31 -2.18 9.65 -7.39
N ASP A 32 -0.86 9.50 -7.33
CA ASP A 32 -0.10 8.55 -8.14
C ASP A 32 -0.48 7.10 -7.80
N ALA A 33 -0.64 6.77 -6.51
CA ALA A 33 -1.13 5.47 -6.07
C ALA A 33 -2.54 5.19 -6.62
N THR A 34 -3.44 6.16 -6.50
CA THR A 34 -4.81 6.05 -7.02
C THR A 34 -4.80 5.83 -8.54
N LYS A 35 -3.94 6.54 -9.27
CA LYS A 35 -3.80 6.38 -10.72
C LYS A 35 -3.34 4.97 -11.08
N GLN A 36 -2.29 4.45 -10.42
CA GLN A 36 -1.79 3.09 -10.65
C GLN A 36 -2.84 2.01 -10.36
N MET A 37 -3.60 2.18 -9.28
CA MET A 37 -4.69 1.26 -8.94
C MET A 37 -5.82 1.29 -9.97
N LYS A 38 -6.20 2.47 -10.46
CA LYS A 38 -7.24 2.63 -11.49
C LYS A 38 -6.80 2.08 -12.85
N SER A 39 -5.55 2.32 -13.24
CA SER A 39 -5.00 1.82 -14.51
C SER A 39 -4.62 0.34 -14.47
N LYS A 40 -4.68 -0.29 -13.28
CA LYS A 40 -4.24 -1.67 -13.05
C LYS A 40 -2.81 -1.90 -13.54
N SER A 41 -1.94 -0.93 -13.29
CA SER A 41 -0.56 -0.97 -13.74
C SER A 41 0.36 -0.13 -12.84
N GLY A 42 1.63 -0.52 -12.79
CA GLY A 42 2.65 0.17 -12.00
C GLY A 42 2.98 -0.51 -10.68
N PRO A 43 4.08 -0.11 -10.01
CA PRO A 43 4.63 -0.84 -8.87
C PRO A 43 3.67 -1.02 -7.69
N ILE A 44 2.80 -0.04 -7.43
CA ILE A 44 1.82 -0.11 -6.33
C ILE A 44 0.75 -1.15 -6.64
N TYR A 45 0.26 -1.17 -7.89
CA TYR A 45 -0.73 -2.14 -8.32
C TYR A 45 -0.16 -3.57 -8.33
N GLU A 46 1.06 -3.77 -8.84
CA GLU A 46 1.69 -5.09 -8.85
C GLU A 46 1.92 -5.63 -7.43
N LYS A 47 2.33 -4.75 -6.50
CA LYS A 47 2.46 -5.12 -5.09
C LYS A 47 1.12 -5.54 -4.49
N TRP A 48 0.05 -4.79 -4.77
CA TRP A 48 -1.30 -5.15 -4.32
C TRP A 48 -1.78 -6.46 -4.93
N LYS A 49 -1.57 -6.66 -6.23
CA LYS A 49 -1.97 -7.86 -6.97
C LYS A 49 -1.34 -9.10 -6.36
N LYS A 50 -0.02 -9.07 -6.13
CA LYS A 50 0.72 -10.16 -5.50
C LYS A 50 0.14 -10.51 -4.12
N ALA A 51 -0.05 -9.51 -3.26
CA ALA A 51 -0.62 -9.73 -1.92
C ALA A 51 -2.05 -10.30 -1.98
N ARG A 52 -2.85 -9.86 -2.95
CA ARG A 52 -4.20 -10.39 -3.18
C ARG A 52 -4.18 -11.84 -3.65
N GLU A 53 -3.27 -12.22 -4.54
CA GLU A 53 -3.10 -13.60 -5.02
C GLU A 53 -2.67 -14.52 -3.88
N GLU A 54 -1.70 -14.10 -3.07
CA GLU A 54 -1.27 -14.84 -1.88
C GLU A 54 -2.43 -15.07 -0.89
N TYR A 55 -3.25 -14.05 -0.66
CA TYR A 55 -4.44 -14.18 0.18
C TYR A 55 -5.45 -15.19 -0.38
N ILE A 56 -5.73 -15.16 -1.69
CA ILE A 56 -6.66 -16.09 -2.33
C ILE A 56 -6.17 -17.53 -2.22
N ILE A 57 -4.87 -17.78 -2.42
CA ILE A 57 -4.27 -19.11 -2.29
C ILE A 57 -4.42 -19.61 -0.85
N ALA A 58 -4.03 -18.78 0.13
CA ALA A 58 -4.13 -19.13 1.54
C ALA A 58 -5.58 -19.43 1.95
N GLU A 59 -6.55 -18.68 1.44
CA GLU A 59 -7.97 -18.93 1.74
C GLU A 59 -8.49 -20.20 1.06
N ALA A 60 -8.04 -20.49 -0.17
CA ALA A 60 -8.38 -21.73 -0.87
C ALA A 60 -7.84 -22.97 -0.15
N ASP A 61 -6.64 -22.89 0.43
CA ASP A 61 -6.05 -24.00 1.18
C ASP A 61 -6.82 -24.27 2.48
N LYS A 62 -7.22 -23.22 3.22
CA LYS A 62 -8.11 -23.38 4.39
C LYS A 62 -9.43 -24.05 4.02
N LEU A 63 -10.01 -23.70 2.87
CA LEU A 63 -11.27 -24.32 2.42
C LEU A 63 -11.10 -25.81 2.09
N LYS A 64 -9.94 -26.22 1.58
CA LYS A 64 -9.64 -27.65 1.36
C LYS A 64 -9.54 -28.39 2.70
N GLU A 65 -8.79 -27.84 3.67
CA GLU A 65 -8.68 -28.43 5.00
C GLU A 65 -10.04 -28.62 5.66
N ILE A 66 -10.92 -27.60 5.60
CA ILE A 66 -12.28 -27.70 6.13
C ILE A 66 -13.06 -28.82 5.43
N ARG A 67 -12.97 -28.91 4.10
CA ARG A 67 -13.68 -29.94 3.34
C ARG A 67 -13.21 -31.34 3.71
N GLU A 68 -11.91 -31.56 3.85
CA GLU A 68 -11.34 -32.85 4.23
C GLU A 68 -11.78 -33.28 5.63
N VAL A 69 -11.81 -32.35 6.61
CA VAL A 69 -12.32 -32.60 7.96
C VAL A 69 -13.82 -32.88 8.00
N THR A 70 -14.59 -32.36 7.04
CA THR A 70 -16.05 -32.56 6.99
C THR A 70 -16.45 -33.85 6.26
N GLU A 71 -15.53 -34.44 5.49
CA GLU A 71 -15.74 -35.71 4.75
C GLU A 71 -15.24 -36.95 5.53
N GLU A 72 -14.60 -36.77 6.70
CA GLU A 72 -14.27 -37.82 7.71
C GLU A 72 -15.34 -37.95 8.81
#